data_AF-A0A9D5QY68-F1
#
_entry.id   AF-A0A9D5QY68-F1
#
_cell.length_a   1.000
_cell.length_b   1.000
_cell.length_c   1.000
_cell.angle_alpha   90.00
_cell.angle_beta   90.00
_cell.angle_gamma   90.00
#
_symmetry.space_group_name_H-M   'P 1'
#
loop_
_entity.id
_entity.type
_entity.pdbx_description
1 polymer ?
#
loop_
_entity_poly.entity_id
_entity_poly.type
_entity_poly.pdbx_seq_one_letter_code
_entity_poly.pdbx_strand_id
1 'polypeptide(L)'
;MAKKKSKGKNKKQQQVSMSPERFMREKVRTLPIGKCYVTPGWKETGIAQVIVTRVRPSGNIVAGVFLVDLFCLGVKDVFYKVSLADYEFEQMLSSISDNLDLEEISYDEAHNLIYGAIAFAKEAGIEPARMFNIGGFILEEDTDDIPLIEYDFGKDGKHHLVAEANSPEARNILILRKRLGDAFTFEIEEDDLGHLSVEDLKQAMDGWAESMAESSRYPMEKYSYDYPAYPATLSVKHQFIADELMSPDNAPGLPVEVIERILALPNDEATQDISNIVYYVIGQTYKAFNDDTIDIPYNGAILHSVMLLTQLRNEKGLDALLEIMRQDDDFIDYHFGDIMPEVMHQALYACGKDNIPALEKYLYTPGYNTYFREQVPETYAMIAFNHPGRREEVIELFRRLLVSMVSRLPEQNACDGTFAALTLCYLIEMEATELIPEIKALFATGCVDRSVTGDCDTVIHDIADGSKFRNVNRYKIPDIYKETARLRQWWANAQ
;
A
#
# COMPACT_ATOMS: atom_id res chain seq x y z
N MET A 1 66.51 -11.53 -9.67
CA MET A 1 66.45 -10.36 -8.74
C MET A 1 66.19 -9.11 -9.58
N ALA A 2 64.95 -8.74 -9.85
CA ALA A 2 64.09 -7.85 -9.06
C ALA A 2 64.64 -6.42 -8.91
N LYS A 3 64.07 -5.47 -9.68
CA LYS A 3 63.87 -4.09 -9.22
C LYS A 3 62.62 -3.49 -9.88
N LYS A 4 61.56 -3.42 -9.08
CA LYS A 4 60.32 -2.65 -9.26
C LYS A 4 60.63 -1.19 -9.63
N LYS A 5 59.89 -0.63 -10.59
CA LYS A 5 59.48 0.78 -10.56
C LYS A 5 57.97 0.86 -10.80
N SER A 6 57.29 1.39 -9.80
CA SER A 6 55.85 1.57 -9.68
C SER A 6 55.31 2.56 -10.70
N LYS A 7 54.32 2.13 -11.50
CA LYS A 7 53.36 3.07 -12.12
C LYS A 7 52.24 3.30 -11.12
N GLY A 8 52.13 4.55 -10.65
CA GLY A 8 51.07 4.99 -9.75
C GLY A 8 49.70 4.78 -10.39
N LYS A 9 48.80 4.10 -9.65
CA LYS A 9 47.38 4.09 -9.95
C LYS A 9 46.81 5.44 -9.55
N ASN A 10 46.52 6.31 -10.52
CA ASN A 10 45.57 7.39 -10.32
C ASN A 10 44.20 6.75 -10.10
N LYS A 11 43.81 6.59 -8.82
CA LYS A 11 42.41 6.42 -8.45
C LYS A 11 41.70 7.74 -8.81
N LYS A 12 41.09 7.81 -9.99
CA LYS A 12 39.94 8.70 -10.16
C LYS A 12 38.87 8.13 -9.23
N GLN A 13 38.65 8.77 -8.09
CA GLN A 13 37.42 8.60 -7.33
C GLN A 13 36.29 8.91 -8.31
N GLN A 14 35.54 7.88 -8.70
CA GLN A 14 34.22 8.09 -9.29
C GLN A 14 33.42 8.84 -8.24
N GLN A 15 33.20 10.13 -8.51
CA GLN A 15 32.31 10.97 -7.73
C GLN A 15 30.93 10.33 -7.88
N VAL A 16 30.43 9.72 -6.80
CA VAL A 16 29.11 9.11 -6.76
C VAL A 16 28.11 10.20 -7.18
N SER A 17 27.38 9.96 -8.27
CA SER A 17 26.26 10.81 -8.67
C SER A 17 25.28 10.88 -7.51
N MET A 18 24.99 12.08 -6.99
CA MET A 18 23.98 12.22 -5.94
C MET A 18 22.59 11.95 -6.53
N SER A 19 21.76 11.16 -5.84
CA SER A 19 20.37 10.97 -6.22
C SER A 19 19.57 12.28 -6.07
N PRO A 20 18.45 12.44 -6.81
CA PRO A 20 17.56 13.57 -6.65
C PRO A 20 17.15 13.82 -5.20
N GLU A 21 16.78 12.78 -4.44
CA GLU A 21 16.32 12.92 -3.06
C GLU A 21 17.43 13.33 -2.10
N ARG A 22 18.61 12.71 -2.24
CA ARG A 22 19.78 13.12 -1.47
C ARG A 22 20.17 14.56 -1.76
N PHE A 23 20.05 14.99 -3.02
CA PHE A 23 20.23 16.38 -3.39
C PHE A 23 19.19 17.30 -2.73
N MET A 24 17.91 16.89 -2.70
CA MET A 24 16.84 17.62 -2.02
C MET A 24 17.16 17.80 -0.53
N ARG A 25 17.50 16.73 0.18
CA ARG A 25 17.80 16.77 1.62
C ARG A 25 19.06 17.58 1.96
N GLU A 26 20.13 17.43 1.18
CA GLU A 26 21.45 17.95 1.56
C GLU A 26 21.84 19.28 0.91
N LYS A 27 21.22 19.66 -0.22
CA LYS A 27 21.72 20.75 -1.07
C LYS A 27 20.68 21.75 -1.51
N VAL A 28 19.39 21.40 -1.61
CA VAL A 28 18.43 22.27 -2.29
C VAL A 28 18.28 23.64 -1.59
N ARG A 29 18.26 23.68 -0.24
CA ARG A 29 18.20 24.92 0.55
C ARG A 29 19.42 25.83 0.39
N THR A 30 20.54 25.30 -0.10
CA THR A 30 21.73 26.11 -0.38
C THR A 30 21.60 26.92 -1.68
N LEU A 31 20.58 26.64 -2.49
CA LEU A 31 20.31 27.35 -3.73
C LEU A 31 19.43 28.57 -3.48
N PRO A 32 19.64 29.69 -4.22
CA PRO A 32 18.75 30.84 -4.12
C PRO A 32 17.33 30.48 -4.54
N ILE A 33 16.35 31.02 -3.81
CA ILE A 33 14.94 31.00 -4.20
C ILE A 33 14.76 31.71 -5.55
N GLY A 34 13.99 31.06 -6.43
CA GLY A 34 13.59 31.58 -7.73
C GLY A 34 12.18 32.19 -7.69
N LYS A 35 11.50 32.15 -8.83
CA LYS A 35 10.11 32.60 -8.94
C LYS A 35 9.14 31.62 -8.30
N CYS A 36 8.06 32.15 -7.75
CA CYS A 36 6.97 31.34 -7.22
C CYS A 36 5.67 31.67 -7.96
N TYR A 37 4.78 30.69 -8.05
CA TYR A 37 3.51 30.83 -8.76
C TYR A 37 2.38 30.18 -7.98
N VAL A 38 1.15 30.63 -8.23
CA VAL A 38 -0.06 30.00 -7.72
C VAL A 38 -1.16 29.98 -8.77
N THR A 39 -2.01 28.96 -8.76
CA THR A 39 -3.25 28.94 -9.56
C THR A 39 -4.28 29.91 -8.97
N PRO A 40 -4.97 30.74 -9.77
CA PRO A 40 -5.93 31.73 -9.33
C PRO A 40 -7.23 31.07 -8.85
N GLY A 41 -8.09 31.86 -8.21
CA GLY A 41 -9.38 31.38 -7.71
C GLY A 41 -9.31 30.49 -6.47
N TRP A 42 -8.11 30.27 -5.92
CA TRP A 42 -7.86 29.42 -4.77
C TRP A 42 -8.56 29.91 -3.49
N LYS A 43 -8.85 31.21 -3.38
CA LYS A 43 -9.60 31.77 -2.24
C LYS A 43 -11.06 31.33 -2.25
N GLU A 44 -11.62 31.15 -3.44
CA GLU A 44 -12.99 30.72 -3.65
C GLU A 44 -13.11 29.19 -3.66
N THR A 45 -12.18 28.49 -4.33
CA THR A 45 -12.21 27.02 -4.47
C THR A 45 -11.63 26.29 -3.26
N GLY A 46 -10.80 26.95 -2.46
CA GLY A 46 -10.06 26.32 -1.35
C GLY A 46 -8.90 25.42 -1.80
N ILE A 47 -8.60 25.35 -3.10
CA ILE A 47 -7.51 24.54 -3.66
C ILE A 47 -6.53 25.45 -4.41
N ALA A 48 -5.25 25.38 -4.02
CA ALA A 48 -4.16 26.07 -4.69
C ALA A 48 -3.11 25.07 -5.18
N GLN A 49 -2.66 25.20 -6.42
CA GLN A 49 -1.35 24.65 -6.81
C GLN A 49 -0.30 25.73 -6.66
N VAL A 50 0.61 25.54 -5.72
CA VAL A 50 1.70 26.47 -5.43
C VAL A 50 3.00 25.92 -6.01
N ILE A 51 3.68 26.70 -6.84
CA ILE A 51 4.96 26.34 -7.43
C ILE A 51 6.04 27.17 -6.75
N VAL A 52 7.04 26.50 -6.18
CA VAL A 52 8.23 27.16 -5.61
C VAL A 52 9.46 26.67 -6.34
N THR A 53 10.33 27.60 -6.75
CA THR A 53 11.54 27.26 -7.48
C THR A 53 12.82 27.67 -6.76
N ARG A 54 13.93 27.02 -7.12
CA ARG A 54 15.30 27.46 -6.80
C ARG A 54 16.19 27.38 -8.03
N VAL A 55 17.19 28.25 -8.09
CA VAL A 55 18.06 28.37 -9.27
C VAL A 55 19.43 27.73 -8.99
N ARG A 56 19.85 26.78 -9.83
CA ARG A 56 21.18 26.16 -9.74
C ARG A 56 22.25 27.10 -10.27
N PRO A 57 23.53 26.92 -9.88
CA PRO A 57 24.65 27.65 -10.50
C PRO A 57 24.77 27.45 -12.02
N SER A 58 24.19 26.38 -12.57
CA SER A 58 24.14 26.14 -14.02
C SER A 58 23.08 26.97 -14.76
N GLY A 59 22.18 27.65 -14.03
CA GLY A 59 20.98 28.29 -14.57
C GLY A 59 19.74 27.39 -14.52
N ASN A 60 19.90 26.06 -14.41
CA ASN A 60 18.78 25.12 -14.36
C ASN A 60 17.92 25.33 -13.09
N ILE A 61 16.64 25.02 -13.23
CA ILE A 61 15.62 25.26 -12.23
C ILE A 61 15.35 23.97 -11.44
N VAL A 62 15.29 24.09 -10.12
CA VAL A 62 14.62 23.14 -9.24
C VAL A 62 13.21 23.64 -9.03
N ALA A 63 12.20 22.79 -9.20
CA ALA A 63 10.81 23.18 -9.00
C ALA A 63 10.10 22.19 -8.08
N GLY A 64 9.29 22.70 -7.17
CA GLY A 64 8.35 21.96 -6.34
C GLY A 64 6.94 22.47 -6.59
N VAL A 65 6.00 21.57 -6.83
CA VAL A 65 4.59 21.85 -7.07
C VAL A 65 3.82 21.24 -5.91
N PHE A 66 3.14 22.07 -5.14
CA PHE A 66 2.41 21.71 -3.94
C PHE A 66 0.92 21.86 -4.22
N LEU A 67 0.15 20.77 -4.07
CA LEU A 67 -1.30 20.83 -4.07
C LEU A 67 -1.77 21.11 -2.64
N VAL A 68 -2.29 22.31 -2.42
CA VAL A 68 -2.65 22.84 -1.10
C VAL A 68 -4.16 22.98 -1.00
N ASP A 69 -4.75 22.31 -0.02
CA ASP A 69 -6.13 22.43 0.42
C ASP A 69 -6.18 23.35 1.65
N LEU A 70 -6.80 24.51 1.43
CA LEU A 70 -6.96 25.59 2.41
C LEU A 70 -8.15 25.36 3.33
N PHE A 71 -9.09 24.51 2.96
CA PHE A 71 -10.31 24.27 3.70
C PHE A 71 -10.18 23.17 4.75
N CYS A 72 -9.30 22.18 4.54
CA CYS A 72 -9.16 21.10 5.51
C CYS A 72 -7.81 20.37 5.49
N LEU A 73 -7.38 19.86 4.34
CA LEU A 73 -6.36 18.79 4.30
C LEU A 73 -4.90 19.28 4.34
N GLY A 74 -4.67 20.58 4.17
CA GLY A 74 -3.31 21.11 4.08
C GLY A 74 -2.65 20.68 2.76
N VAL A 75 -1.39 20.24 2.79
CA VAL A 75 -0.72 19.77 1.56
C VAL A 75 -1.18 18.35 1.22
N LYS A 76 -1.96 18.23 0.14
CA LYS A 76 -2.50 16.98 -0.40
C LYS A 76 -1.51 16.18 -1.23
N ASP A 77 -0.62 16.86 -1.95
CA ASP A 77 0.41 16.19 -2.75
C ASP A 77 1.58 17.14 -3.07
N VAL A 78 2.74 16.56 -3.40
CA VAL A 78 3.95 17.30 -3.80
C VAL A 78 4.69 16.60 -4.93
N PHE A 79 4.88 17.31 -6.04
CA PHE A 79 5.75 16.90 -7.15
C PHE A 79 7.01 17.77 -7.18
N TYR A 80 8.16 17.20 -7.54
CA TYR A 80 9.37 18.01 -7.72
C TYR A 80 10.27 17.53 -8.86
N LYS A 81 11.04 18.47 -9.42
CA LYS A 81 12.09 18.24 -10.41
C LYS A 81 13.36 18.93 -9.95
N VAL A 82 14.49 18.22 -9.96
CA VAL A 82 15.76 18.71 -9.39
C VAL A 82 16.68 19.42 -10.38
N SER A 83 16.29 19.46 -11.66
CA SER A 83 17.03 20.13 -12.73
C SER A 83 16.19 20.19 -14.01
N LEU A 84 15.60 21.34 -14.28
CA LEU A 84 14.90 21.68 -15.52
C LEU A 84 15.69 22.74 -16.29
N ALA A 85 15.81 22.58 -17.60
CA ALA A 85 16.17 23.71 -18.47
C ALA A 85 14.99 24.69 -18.57
N ASP A 86 15.25 25.95 -18.92
CA ASP A 86 14.21 27.00 -18.99
C ASP A 86 13.02 26.59 -19.86
N TYR A 87 13.25 25.97 -21.03
CA TYR A 87 12.16 25.52 -21.90
C TYR A 87 11.34 24.37 -21.28
N GLU A 88 11.95 23.51 -20.47
CA GLU A 88 11.25 22.40 -19.79
C GLU A 88 10.40 22.95 -18.65
N PHE A 89 10.90 23.98 -17.97
CA PHE A 89 10.15 24.70 -16.96
C PHE A 89 8.96 25.44 -17.57
N GLU A 90 9.14 26.13 -18.70
CA GLU A 90 8.04 26.77 -19.44
C GLU A 90 7.00 25.74 -19.89
N GLN A 91 7.40 24.56 -20.37
CA GLN A 91 6.48 23.48 -20.71
C GLN A 91 5.69 22.98 -19.49
N MET A 92 6.35 22.80 -18.36
CA MET A 92 5.70 22.40 -17.11
C MET A 92 4.69 23.45 -16.64
N LEU A 93 5.03 24.74 -16.71
CA LEU A 93 4.08 25.81 -16.43
C LEU A 93 2.90 25.76 -17.40
N SER A 94 3.14 25.55 -18.70
CA SER A 94 2.06 25.46 -19.69
C SER A 94 1.10 24.30 -19.41
N SER A 95 1.61 23.10 -19.06
CA SER A 95 0.77 21.94 -18.77
C SER A 95 -0.06 22.09 -17.49
N ILE A 96 0.45 22.85 -16.51
CA ILE A 96 -0.32 23.20 -15.31
C ILE A 96 -1.37 24.26 -15.65
N SER A 97 -1.04 25.18 -16.56
CA SER A 97 -1.90 26.29 -16.96
C SER A 97 -2.95 25.97 -18.03
N ASP A 98 -2.94 24.78 -18.64
CA ASP A 98 -3.82 24.43 -19.76
C ASP A 98 -5.33 24.54 -19.44
N ASN A 99 -5.70 24.79 -18.17
CA ASN A 99 -7.06 25.17 -17.74
C ASN A 99 -7.15 26.45 -16.86
N LEU A 100 -6.05 27.08 -16.40
CA LEU A 100 -6.03 28.26 -15.51
C LEU A 100 -4.74 29.10 -15.69
N ASP A 101 -4.82 30.43 -15.81
CA ASP A 101 -3.64 31.33 -15.85
C ASP A 101 -2.84 31.24 -14.54
N LEU A 102 -1.51 31.09 -14.54
CA LEU A 102 -0.70 31.11 -13.30
C LEU A 102 -0.35 32.55 -12.86
N GLU A 103 -0.50 32.86 -11.58
CA GLU A 103 -0.11 34.15 -10.99
C GLU A 103 1.27 34.06 -10.33
N GLU A 104 2.19 34.96 -10.67
CA GLU A 104 3.50 35.06 -9.98
C GLU A 104 3.29 35.70 -8.60
N ILE A 105 3.73 35.00 -7.55
CA ILE A 105 3.64 35.46 -6.15
C ILE A 105 5.04 35.55 -5.53
N SER A 106 5.15 36.30 -4.43
CA SER A 106 6.37 36.31 -3.64
C SER A 106 6.61 34.96 -2.97
N TYR A 107 7.86 34.73 -2.58
CA TYR A 107 8.21 33.53 -1.80
C TYR A 107 7.53 33.52 -0.43
N ASP A 108 7.44 34.67 0.23
CA ASP A 108 6.80 34.81 1.54
C ASP A 108 5.32 34.41 1.45
N GLU A 109 4.61 34.82 0.39
CA GLU A 109 3.23 34.39 0.14
C GLU A 109 3.12 32.87 -0.06
N ALA A 110 3.99 32.30 -0.91
CA ALA A 110 3.99 30.85 -1.16
C ALA A 110 4.29 30.03 0.11
N HIS A 111 5.26 30.46 0.89
CA HIS A 111 5.69 29.82 2.13
C HIS A 111 4.57 29.86 3.18
N ASN A 112 4.00 31.03 3.44
CA ASN A 112 2.92 31.19 4.41
C ASN A 112 1.64 30.43 3.99
N LEU A 113 1.33 30.38 2.69
CA LEU A 113 0.18 29.64 2.19
C LEU A 113 0.32 28.13 2.45
N ILE A 114 1.50 27.58 2.16
CA ILE A 114 1.80 26.14 2.36
C ILE A 114 1.85 25.80 3.85
N TYR A 115 2.66 26.50 4.64
CA TYR A 115 2.83 26.18 6.06
C TYR A 115 1.61 26.52 6.90
N GLY A 116 0.88 27.59 6.57
CA GLY A 116 -0.39 27.92 7.21
C GLY A 116 -1.44 26.83 6.99
N ALA A 117 -1.57 26.31 5.76
CA ALA A 117 -2.49 25.20 5.47
C ALA A 117 -2.10 23.92 6.21
N ILE A 118 -0.81 23.61 6.31
CA ILE A 118 -0.29 22.49 7.11
C ILE A 118 -0.63 22.67 8.60
N ALA A 119 -0.40 23.86 9.15
CA ALA A 119 -0.70 24.16 10.55
C ALA A 119 -2.20 24.00 10.83
N PHE A 120 -3.05 24.53 9.95
CA PHE A 120 -4.50 24.41 10.06
C PHE A 120 -4.97 22.94 10.00
N ALA A 121 -4.45 22.14 9.06
CA ALA A 121 -4.77 20.70 8.96
C ALA A 121 -4.30 19.90 10.19
N LYS A 122 -3.17 20.29 10.79
CA LYS A 122 -2.64 19.64 12.00
C LYS A 122 -3.53 19.83 13.22
N GLU A 123 -4.27 20.93 13.32
CA GLU A 123 -5.27 21.12 14.39
C GLU A 123 -6.36 20.02 14.34
N ALA A 124 -6.71 19.58 13.13
CA ALA A 124 -7.59 18.46 12.86
C ALA A 124 -6.91 17.09 12.99
N GLY A 125 -5.61 17.02 13.30
CA GLY A 125 -4.83 15.79 13.37
C GLY A 125 -4.48 15.18 12.01
N ILE A 126 -4.47 15.99 10.95
CA ILE A 126 -4.10 15.59 9.59
C ILE A 126 -2.66 16.04 9.33
N GLU A 127 -1.80 15.11 8.93
CA GLU A 127 -0.42 15.38 8.53
C GLU A 127 -0.35 15.64 7.02
N PRO A 128 0.62 16.44 6.53
CA PRO A 128 0.78 16.66 5.09
C PRO A 128 1.13 15.35 4.37
N ALA A 129 0.83 15.32 3.07
CA ALA A 129 1.15 14.19 2.20
C ALA A 129 2.61 13.75 2.33
N ARG A 130 2.84 12.44 2.29
CA ARG A 130 4.16 11.83 2.51
C ARG A 130 5.26 12.43 1.62
N MET A 131 4.94 12.82 0.40
CA MET A 131 5.89 13.47 -0.53
C MET A 131 6.43 14.81 -0.01
N PHE A 132 5.73 15.46 0.92
CA PHE A 132 6.22 16.66 1.60
C PHE A 132 7.50 16.43 2.40
N ASN A 133 7.76 15.20 2.89
CA ASN A 133 9.00 14.84 3.59
C ASN A 133 10.26 15.03 2.75
N ILE A 134 10.12 15.17 1.42
CA ILE A 134 11.22 15.37 0.48
C ILE A 134 11.04 16.67 -0.30
N GLY A 135 9.86 16.86 -0.91
CA GLY A 135 9.54 18.06 -1.67
C GLY A 135 9.57 19.33 -0.82
N GLY A 136 9.20 19.22 0.47
CA GLY A 136 9.23 20.33 1.43
C GLY A 136 10.62 20.91 1.68
N PHE A 137 11.72 20.19 1.38
CA PHE A 137 13.07 20.77 1.47
C PHE A 137 13.30 21.94 0.51
N ILE A 138 12.49 22.08 -0.56
CA ILE A 138 12.53 23.27 -1.43
C ILE A 138 12.20 24.53 -0.64
N LEU A 139 11.37 24.42 0.40
CA LEU A 139 11.05 25.52 1.29
C LEU A 139 12.18 25.69 2.33
N GLU A 140 12.43 26.94 2.69
CA GLU A 140 13.11 27.27 3.94
C GLU A 140 12.29 26.77 5.13
N GLU A 141 12.98 26.56 6.24
CA GLU A 141 12.33 26.17 7.49
C GLU A 141 11.40 27.27 7.98
N ASP A 142 10.24 26.85 8.50
CA ASP A 142 9.25 27.76 9.07
C ASP A 142 9.77 28.37 10.36
N THR A 143 10.30 29.59 10.25
CA THR A 143 10.98 30.34 11.32
C THR A 143 10.64 31.82 11.19
N ASP A 144 10.92 32.60 12.24
CA ASP A 144 10.66 34.05 12.30
C ASP A 144 11.46 34.87 11.25
N ASP A 145 12.36 34.25 10.50
CA ASP A 145 13.10 34.88 9.40
C ASP A 145 12.21 35.19 8.19
N ILE A 146 11.05 34.52 8.07
CA ILE A 146 10.07 34.75 7.00
C ILE A 146 8.92 35.60 7.57
N PRO A 147 8.58 36.74 6.94
CA PRO A 147 7.47 37.57 7.39
C PRO A 147 6.15 36.78 7.41
N LEU A 148 5.48 36.77 8.57
CA LEU A 148 4.17 36.14 8.71
C LEU A 148 3.12 36.90 7.88
N ILE A 149 2.42 36.17 7.02
CA ILE A 149 1.26 36.65 6.26
C ILE A 149 0.06 35.83 6.70
N GLU A 150 -0.93 36.49 7.30
CA GLU A 150 -2.16 35.84 7.75
C GLU A 150 -3.08 35.55 6.56
N TYR A 151 -3.49 34.29 6.44
CA TYR A 151 -4.51 33.82 5.52
C TYR A 151 -5.68 33.22 6.31
N ASP A 152 -6.89 33.36 5.77
CA ASP A 152 -8.06 32.70 6.30
C ASP A 152 -8.09 31.25 5.79
N PHE A 153 -8.05 30.29 6.70
CA PHE A 153 -8.17 28.86 6.42
C PHE A 153 -9.52 28.33 6.88
N GLY A 154 -9.98 27.25 6.26
CA GLY A 154 -11.32 26.71 6.47
C GLY A 154 -12.40 27.43 5.66
N LYS A 155 -13.62 26.94 5.76
CA LYS A 155 -14.83 27.55 5.19
C LYS A 155 -15.74 27.95 6.32
N ASP A 156 -16.14 29.22 6.36
CA ASP A 156 -16.93 29.81 7.46
C ASP A 156 -16.29 29.60 8.85
N GLY A 157 -14.96 29.62 8.92
CA GLY A 157 -14.18 29.45 10.16
C GLY A 157 -14.15 28.02 10.70
N LYS A 158 -14.44 27.02 9.87
CA LYS A 158 -14.39 25.59 10.21
C LYS A 158 -13.57 24.82 9.19
N HIS A 159 -12.99 23.70 9.63
CA HIS A 159 -12.52 22.66 8.71
C HIS A 159 -13.68 22.21 7.82
N HIS A 160 -13.47 22.28 6.52
CA HIS A 160 -14.46 21.91 5.51
C HIS A 160 -13.83 20.95 4.52
N LEU A 161 -14.15 19.67 4.64
CA LEU A 161 -13.63 18.65 3.74
C LEU A 161 -14.47 18.58 2.48
N VAL A 162 -13.84 18.69 1.30
CA VAL A 162 -14.44 18.33 0.02
C VAL A 162 -13.75 17.06 -0.47
N ALA A 163 -14.52 15.99 -0.70
CA ALA A 163 -13.99 14.70 -1.11
C ALA A 163 -14.97 13.96 -2.02
N GLU A 164 -14.51 12.99 -2.80
CA GLU A 164 -15.41 12.10 -3.54
C GLU A 164 -15.78 10.90 -2.67
N ALA A 165 -16.97 10.31 -2.89
CA ALA A 165 -17.54 9.26 -2.02
C ALA A 165 -16.63 8.04 -1.79
N ASN A 166 -15.70 7.77 -2.72
CA ASN A 166 -14.77 6.64 -2.67
C ASN A 166 -13.29 7.04 -2.62
N SER A 167 -12.97 8.33 -2.45
CA SER A 167 -11.58 8.76 -2.43
C SER A 167 -10.91 8.50 -1.07
N PRO A 168 -9.58 8.34 -1.03
CA PRO A 168 -8.83 8.26 0.23
C PRO A 168 -9.12 9.43 1.17
N GLU A 169 -9.40 10.62 0.64
CA GLU A 169 -9.71 11.81 1.41
C GLU A 169 -11.03 11.72 2.18
N ALA A 170 -12.03 11.01 1.67
CA ALA A 170 -13.28 10.78 2.40
C ALA A 170 -13.04 10.05 3.74
N ARG A 171 -11.95 9.28 3.85
CA ARG A 171 -11.55 8.62 5.10
C ARG A 171 -11.14 9.63 6.18
N ASN A 172 -10.75 10.86 5.82
CA ASN A 172 -10.37 11.90 6.79
C ASN A 172 -11.56 12.42 7.61
N ILE A 173 -12.81 12.20 7.20
CA ILE A 173 -14.01 12.54 7.99
C ILE A 173 -13.93 11.93 9.40
N LEU A 174 -13.31 10.77 9.53
CA LEU A 174 -13.23 9.99 10.74
C LEU A 174 -12.18 10.54 11.70
N ILE A 175 -11.05 10.98 11.12
CA ILE A 175 -10.01 11.72 11.83
C ILE A 175 -10.60 13.03 12.35
N LEU A 176 -11.30 13.77 11.48
CA LEU A 176 -11.96 15.04 11.81
C LEU A 176 -13.01 14.85 12.92
N ARG A 177 -13.89 13.87 12.82
CA ARG A 177 -14.90 13.60 13.85
C ARG A 177 -14.28 13.20 15.19
N LYS A 178 -13.22 12.39 15.18
CA LYS A 178 -12.50 12.00 16.39
C LYS A 178 -11.80 13.18 17.08
N ARG A 179 -11.26 14.13 16.30
CA ARG A 179 -10.49 15.26 16.80
C ARG A 179 -11.34 16.48 17.13
N LEU A 180 -12.31 16.79 16.29
CA LEU A 180 -13.11 18.02 16.31
C LEU A 180 -14.58 17.80 16.71
N GLY A 181 -15.05 16.55 16.82
CA GLY A 181 -16.47 16.27 17.05
C GLY A 181 -17.33 16.78 15.90
N ASP A 182 -18.34 17.59 16.20
CA ASP A 182 -19.22 18.23 15.19
C ASP A 182 -18.71 19.61 14.72
N ALA A 183 -17.50 20.02 15.11
CA ALA A 183 -16.94 21.33 14.79
C ALA A 183 -16.28 21.40 13.40
N PHE A 184 -16.74 20.60 12.45
CA PHE A 184 -16.30 20.62 11.05
C PHE A 184 -17.49 20.41 10.12
N THR A 185 -17.28 20.64 8.82
CA THR A 185 -18.27 20.37 7.78
C THR A 185 -17.63 19.55 6.67
N PHE A 186 -18.43 18.89 5.86
CA PHE A 186 -17.92 18.19 4.69
C PHE A 186 -18.94 18.20 3.56
N GLU A 187 -18.44 18.11 2.34
CA GLU A 187 -19.17 17.97 1.09
C GLU A 187 -18.60 16.77 0.35
N ILE A 188 -19.48 15.85 -0.06
CA ILE A 188 -19.09 14.71 -0.88
C ILE A 188 -19.55 14.98 -2.30
N GLU A 189 -18.61 15.10 -3.24
CA GLU A 189 -18.92 15.26 -4.66
C GLU A 189 -19.33 13.89 -5.24
N GLU A 190 -20.46 13.86 -5.95
CA GLU A 190 -21.01 12.65 -6.57
C GLU A 190 -20.21 12.31 -7.85
N ASP A 191 -19.63 11.10 -7.91
CA ASP A 191 -19.29 10.46 -9.18
C ASP A 191 -20.61 9.94 -9.83
N ASP A 192 -20.63 9.74 -11.15
CA ASP A 192 -21.77 9.37 -12.02
C ASP A 192 -22.43 7.99 -11.67
N LEU A 193 -22.18 7.44 -10.48
CA LEU A 193 -22.63 6.15 -9.98
C LEU A 193 -23.49 6.27 -8.70
N GLY A 194 -24.69 6.85 -8.84
CA GLY A 194 -25.87 6.50 -8.04
C GLY A 194 -25.96 7.08 -6.61
N HIS A 195 -27.14 7.63 -6.31
CA HIS A 195 -27.47 8.39 -5.11
C HIS A 195 -27.24 7.65 -3.77
N LEU A 196 -26.34 8.18 -2.94
CA LEU A 196 -26.32 7.97 -1.49
C LEU A 196 -26.75 9.29 -0.82
N SER A 197 -27.82 9.28 -0.04
CA SER A 197 -28.23 10.49 0.69
C SER A 197 -27.30 10.77 1.87
N VAL A 198 -27.28 12.01 2.37
CA VAL A 198 -26.58 12.38 3.62
C VAL A 198 -27.00 11.49 4.80
N GLU A 199 -28.25 11.03 4.80
CA GLU A 199 -28.77 10.13 5.84
C GLU A 199 -28.26 8.69 5.66
N ASP A 200 -28.13 8.22 4.40
CA ASP A 200 -27.50 6.93 4.09
C ASP A 200 -26.01 6.93 4.44
N LEU A 201 -25.31 8.05 4.18
CA LEU A 201 -23.92 8.27 4.62
C LEU A 201 -23.80 8.28 6.13
N LYS A 202 -24.66 9.01 6.86
CA LYS A 202 -24.67 8.97 8.34
C LYS A 202 -24.92 7.57 8.88
N GLN A 203 -25.87 6.83 8.32
CA GLN A 203 -26.17 5.47 8.74
C GLN A 203 -25.00 4.52 8.45
N ALA A 204 -24.38 4.64 7.27
CA ALA A 204 -23.16 3.91 6.93
C ALA A 204 -22.01 4.26 7.89
N MET A 205 -21.87 5.54 8.26
CA MET A 205 -20.86 6.03 9.19
C MET A 205 -21.10 5.59 10.64
N ASP A 206 -22.34 5.58 11.12
CA ASP A 206 -22.68 5.10 12.46
C ASP A 206 -22.43 3.58 12.54
N GLY A 207 -22.85 2.83 11.51
CA GLY A 207 -22.51 1.42 11.38
C GLY A 207 -21.00 1.17 11.32
N TRP A 208 -20.25 2.04 10.64
CA TRP A 208 -18.78 1.96 10.58
C TRP A 208 -18.11 2.31 11.91
N ALA A 209 -18.59 3.32 12.63
CA ALA A 209 -18.09 3.69 13.95
C ALA A 209 -18.37 2.60 15.00
N GLU A 210 -19.55 1.98 14.97
CA GLU A 210 -19.88 0.80 15.79
C GLU A 210 -18.98 -0.38 15.43
N SER A 211 -18.76 -0.64 14.13
CA SER A 211 -17.86 -1.68 13.63
C SER A 211 -16.41 -1.45 14.08
N MET A 212 -15.89 -0.23 13.96
CA MET A 212 -14.56 0.13 14.47
C MET A 212 -14.46 -0.02 15.99
N ALA A 213 -15.47 0.46 16.72
CA ALA A 213 -15.50 0.36 18.17
C ALA A 213 -15.48 -1.10 18.61
N GLU A 214 -16.22 -1.96 17.92
CA GLU A 214 -16.21 -3.41 18.16
C GLU A 214 -14.86 -4.04 17.77
N SER A 215 -14.33 -3.76 16.58
CA SER A 215 -13.03 -4.29 16.11
C SER A 215 -11.88 -3.88 17.05
N SER A 216 -11.90 -2.65 17.59
CA SER A 216 -10.90 -2.16 18.54
C SER A 216 -10.85 -2.94 19.87
N ARG A 217 -11.87 -3.75 20.17
CA ARG A 217 -11.91 -4.64 21.35
C ARG A 217 -11.10 -5.92 21.14
N TYR A 218 -10.75 -6.22 19.89
CA TYR A 218 -10.01 -7.41 19.49
C TYR A 218 -8.62 -7.01 19.02
N PRO A 219 -7.65 -6.85 19.94
CA PRO A 219 -6.30 -6.45 19.54
C PRO A 219 -5.71 -7.51 18.59
N MET A 220 -4.95 -7.05 17.60
CA MET A 220 -4.21 -7.92 16.69
C MET A 220 -2.95 -8.46 17.36
N GLU A 221 -2.49 -9.63 16.92
CA GLU A 221 -1.20 -10.15 17.36
C GLU A 221 -0.08 -9.17 16.98
N LYS A 222 0.85 -8.96 17.90
CA LYS A 222 2.00 -8.10 17.63
C LYS A 222 2.93 -8.77 16.60
N TYR A 223 3.16 -8.10 15.49
CA TYR A 223 4.17 -8.49 14.51
C TYR A 223 5.58 -8.48 15.13
N SER A 224 6.37 -9.52 14.86
CA SER A 224 7.70 -9.70 15.46
C SER A 224 8.62 -10.60 14.62
N TYR A 225 8.47 -10.61 13.29
CA TYR A 225 9.30 -11.44 12.44
C TYR A 225 10.78 -11.02 12.48
N ASP A 226 11.67 -12.00 12.71
CA ASP A 226 13.12 -11.81 12.64
C ASP A 226 13.61 -12.04 11.21
N TYR A 227 13.97 -10.95 10.54
CA TYR A 227 14.34 -10.96 9.13
C TYR A 227 15.68 -11.69 8.91
N PRO A 228 15.75 -12.65 7.98
CA PRO A 228 17.01 -13.28 7.63
C PRO A 228 17.92 -12.31 6.87
N ALA A 229 19.17 -12.72 6.68
CA ALA A 229 20.08 -12.01 5.79
C ALA A 229 19.67 -12.24 4.33
N TYR A 230 18.98 -11.27 3.75
CA TYR A 230 18.62 -11.31 2.32
C TYR A 230 19.84 -11.07 1.40
N PRO A 231 19.79 -11.56 0.14
CA PRO A 231 20.87 -11.38 -0.83
C PRO A 231 21.15 -9.90 -1.13
N ALA A 232 22.41 -9.46 -0.94
CA ALA A 232 22.84 -8.10 -1.31
C ALA A 232 23.02 -7.91 -2.83
N THR A 233 23.18 -9.00 -3.57
CA THR A 233 23.34 -9.01 -5.03
C THR A 233 22.41 -10.04 -5.63
N LEU A 234 21.66 -9.64 -6.65
CA LEU A 234 20.78 -10.56 -7.38
C LEU A 234 21.60 -11.51 -8.27
N SER A 235 21.29 -12.80 -8.20
CA SER A 235 21.83 -13.82 -9.09
C SER A 235 20.67 -14.58 -9.72
N VAL A 236 20.55 -14.46 -11.04
CA VAL A 236 19.53 -15.12 -11.85
C VAL A 236 20.19 -15.72 -13.09
N LYS A 237 19.61 -16.79 -13.62
CA LYS A 237 20.04 -17.40 -14.88
C LYS A 237 19.61 -16.56 -16.08
N HIS A 238 18.39 -16.02 -16.03
CA HIS A 238 17.74 -15.26 -17.08
C HIS A 238 17.58 -13.80 -16.65
N GLN A 239 18.64 -13.01 -16.84
CA GLN A 239 18.69 -11.60 -16.41
C GLN A 239 17.51 -10.75 -16.89
N PHE A 240 16.95 -11.05 -18.07
CA PHE A 240 15.80 -10.31 -18.59
C PHE A 240 14.57 -10.39 -17.68
N ILE A 241 14.38 -11.47 -16.91
CA ILE A 241 13.26 -11.59 -15.96
C ILE A 241 13.40 -10.49 -14.89
N ALA A 242 14.59 -10.35 -14.33
CA ALA A 242 14.90 -9.33 -13.35
C ALA A 242 14.74 -7.92 -13.91
N ASP A 243 15.24 -7.68 -15.12
CA ASP A 243 15.18 -6.37 -15.78
C ASP A 243 13.72 -5.95 -16.04
N GLU A 244 12.86 -6.88 -16.47
CA GLU A 244 11.44 -6.61 -16.75
C GLU A 244 10.61 -6.45 -15.48
N LEU A 245 10.77 -7.34 -14.47
CA LEU A 245 9.98 -7.25 -13.24
C LEU A 245 10.35 -6.04 -12.39
N MET A 246 11.60 -5.57 -12.44
CA MET A 246 12.05 -4.41 -11.66
C MET A 246 12.00 -3.09 -12.44
N SER A 247 11.51 -3.11 -13.68
CA SER A 247 11.31 -1.90 -14.49
C SER A 247 10.09 -1.12 -13.98
N PRO A 248 10.24 0.16 -13.60
CA PRO A 248 9.10 1.00 -13.21
C PRO A 248 8.05 1.13 -14.33
N ASP A 249 8.45 1.07 -15.60
CA ASP A 249 7.54 1.15 -16.75
C ASP A 249 6.57 -0.04 -16.81
N ASN A 250 6.94 -1.16 -16.20
CA ASN A 250 6.13 -2.37 -16.13
C ASN A 250 5.33 -2.47 -14.81
N ALA A 251 5.48 -1.53 -13.88
CA ALA A 251 4.77 -1.55 -12.60
C ALA A 251 3.24 -1.66 -12.76
N PRO A 252 2.59 -0.94 -13.70
CA PRO A 252 1.14 -1.08 -13.95
C PRO A 252 0.71 -2.44 -14.50
N GLY A 253 1.64 -3.23 -15.05
CA GLY A 253 1.36 -4.55 -15.63
C GLY A 253 2.38 -4.95 -16.69
N LEU A 254 2.91 -6.17 -16.59
CA LEU A 254 3.87 -6.72 -17.54
C LEU A 254 3.34 -6.79 -18.99
N PRO A 255 4.18 -6.51 -20.01
CA PRO A 255 3.81 -6.77 -21.40
C PRO A 255 3.46 -8.25 -21.64
N VAL A 256 2.48 -8.51 -22.51
CA VAL A 256 2.02 -9.88 -22.82
C VAL A 256 3.17 -10.72 -23.36
N GLU A 257 4.02 -10.12 -24.17
CA GLU A 257 5.18 -10.72 -24.81
C GLU A 257 6.24 -11.10 -23.77
N VAL A 258 6.35 -10.34 -22.69
CA VAL A 258 7.24 -10.65 -21.56
C VAL A 258 6.69 -11.82 -20.77
N ILE A 259 5.38 -11.83 -20.47
CA ILE A 259 4.72 -12.95 -19.78
C ILE A 259 4.89 -14.23 -20.58
N GLU A 260 4.57 -14.22 -21.87
CA GLU A 260 4.71 -15.38 -22.77
C GLU A 260 6.17 -15.88 -22.82
N ARG A 261 7.13 -14.96 -22.90
CA ARG A 261 8.55 -15.30 -22.91
C ARG A 261 9.01 -15.95 -21.61
N ILE A 262 8.52 -15.48 -20.45
CA ILE A 262 8.82 -16.09 -19.15
C ILE A 262 8.19 -17.49 -19.06
N LEU A 263 6.91 -17.62 -19.41
CA LEU A 263 6.17 -18.88 -19.34
C LEU A 263 6.67 -19.95 -20.34
N ALA A 264 7.37 -19.53 -21.40
CA ALA A 264 8.02 -20.43 -22.36
C ALA A 264 9.37 -21.01 -21.89
N LEU A 265 9.96 -20.49 -20.80
CA LEU A 265 11.21 -21.02 -20.23
C LEU A 265 10.99 -22.38 -19.55
N PRO A 266 12.07 -23.15 -19.29
CA PRO A 266 11.99 -24.29 -18.40
C PRO A 266 11.43 -23.85 -17.05
N ASN A 267 10.31 -24.47 -16.66
CA ASN A 267 9.50 -24.04 -15.52
C ASN A 267 10.30 -23.92 -14.20
N ASP A 268 11.20 -24.87 -13.93
CA ASP A 268 12.12 -24.84 -12.79
C ASP A 268 13.07 -23.62 -12.80
N GLU A 269 13.55 -23.22 -13.98
CA GLU A 269 14.48 -22.11 -14.12
C GLU A 269 13.77 -20.77 -13.92
N ALA A 270 12.60 -20.60 -14.52
CA ALA A 270 11.77 -19.40 -14.33
C ALA A 270 11.35 -19.26 -12.86
N THR A 271 10.89 -20.35 -12.23
CA THR A 271 10.50 -20.36 -10.81
C THR A 271 11.66 -19.98 -9.91
N GLN A 272 12.86 -20.53 -10.15
CA GLN A 272 14.03 -20.21 -9.35
C GLN A 272 14.45 -18.74 -9.50
N ASP A 273 14.48 -18.22 -10.72
CA ASP A 273 14.87 -16.83 -10.97
C ASP A 273 13.87 -15.85 -10.35
N ILE A 274 12.56 -16.09 -10.50
CA ILE A 274 11.50 -15.29 -9.86
C ILE A 274 11.63 -15.36 -8.33
N SER A 275 11.88 -16.54 -7.77
CA SER A 275 12.09 -16.69 -6.33
C SER A 275 13.31 -15.89 -5.84
N ASN A 276 14.41 -15.91 -6.59
CA ASN A 276 15.61 -15.12 -6.27
C ASN A 276 15.34 -13.61 -6.34
N ILE A 277 14.53 -13.17 -7.30
CA ILE A 277 14.08 -11.76 -7.40
C ILE A 277 13.26 -11.38 -6.17
N VAL A 278 12.31 -12.23 -5.74
CA VAL A 278 11.52 -12.00 -4.52
C VAL A 278 12.42 -11.76 -3.31
N TYR A 279 13.35 -12.68 -3.01
CA TYR A 279 14.25 -12.53 -1.87
C TYR A 279 15.12 -11.26 -1.97
N TYR A 280 15.60 -10.93 -3.17
CA TYR A 280 16.38 -9.72 -3.38
C TYR A 280 15.56 -8.44 -3.14
N VAL A 281 14.34 -8.36 -3.71
CA VAL A 281 13.47 -7.19 -3.60
C VAL A 281 12.96 -7.00 -2.17
N ILE A 282 12.61 -8.08 -1.47
CA ILE A 282 12.32 -8.02 -0.02
C ILE A 282 13.52 -7.40 0.68
N GLY A 283 14.73 -7.90 0.43
CA GLY A 283 15.99 -7.40 1.00
C GLY A 283 16.27 -5.92 0.79
N GLN A 284 15.77 -5.32 -0.29
CA GLN A 284 15.87 -3.88 -0.56
C GLN A 284 14.81 -3.08 0.19
N THR A 285 13.59 -3.62 0.30
CA THR A 285 12.41 -2.86 0.76
C THR A 285 12.17 -2.97 2.27
N TYR A 286 12.40 -4.14 2.88
CA TYR A 286 12.07 -4.36 4.30
C TYR A 286 12.82 -3.42 5.27
N LYS A 287 14.06 -3.05 4.96
CA LYS A 287 14.83 -2.09 5.76
C LYS A 287 14.26 -0.69 5.63
N ALA A 288 13.80 -0.33 4.43
CA ALA A 288 13.24 0.98 4.19
C ALA A 288 11.92 1.17 4.95
N PHE A 289 11.12 0.10 5.11
CA PHE A 289 9.95 0.09 5.99
C PHE A 289 10.34 0.18 7.47
N ASN A 290 11.25 -0.68 7.94
CA ASN A 290 11.66 -0.71 9.35
C ASN A 290 12.39 0.56 9.84
N ASP A 291 13.13 1.23 8.95
CA ASP A 291 13.94 2.40 9.29
C ASP A 291 13.23 3.74 8.91
N ASP A 292 11.97 3.70 8.45
CA ASP A 292 11.21 4.85 7.93
C ASP A 292 11.91 5.62 6.79
N THR A 293 12.82 4.95 6.06
CA THR A 293 13.63 5.57 4.99
C THR A 293 13.12 5.27 3.58
N ILE A 294 11.80 5.14 3.39
CA ILE A 294 11.22 4.67 2.12
C ILE A 294 11.47 5.67 0.96
N ASP A 295 12.56 5.44 0.23
CA ASP A 295 13.06 6.08 -1.02
C ASP A 295 13.32 4.96 -2.06
N ILE A 296 12.32 4.11 -2.31
CA ILE A 296 12.39 3.10 -3.37
C ILE A 296 11.18 3.33 -4.26
N PRO A 297 11.38 3.72 -5.53
CA PRO A 297 10.28 3.79 -6.48
C PRO A 297 9.63 2.42 -6.63
N TYR A 298 8.30 2.38 -6.51
CA TYR A 298 7.52 1.16 -6.74
C TYR A 298 7.72 0.66 -8.17
N ASN A 299 8.00 -0.63 -8.31
CA ASN A 299 8.22 -1.28 -9.61
C ASN A 299 7.32 -2.51 -9.84
N GLY A 300 6.48 -2.89 -8.87
CA GLY A 300 5.57 -4.04 -8.99
C GLY A 300 6.23 -5.42 -8.98
N ALA A 301 7.55 -5.52 -8.72
CA ALA A 301 8.27 -6.78 -8.84
C ALA A 301 7.70 -7.91 -7.98
N ILE A 302 7.27 -7.62 -6.74
CA ILE A 302 6.67 -8.63 -5.85
C ILE A 302 5.30 -9.07 -6.35
N LEU A 303 4.39 -8.13 -6.66
CA LEU A 303 3.06 -8.44 -7.20
C LEU A 303 3.16 -9.31 -8.47
N HIS A 304 3.98 -8.89 -9.44
CA HIS A 304 4.20 -9.63 -10.68
C HIS A 304 4.81 -11.01 -10.44
N SER A 305 5.70 -11.14 -9.45
CA SER A 305 6.27 -12.43 -9.05
C SER A 305 5.19 -13.39 -8.52
N VAL A 306 4.28 -12.92 -7.65
CA VAL A 306 3.15 -13.73 -7.14
C VAL A 306 2.26 -14.19 -8.28
N MET A 307 1.92 -13.30 -9.21
CA MET A 307 1.09 -13.63 -10.38
C MET A 307 1.77 -14.67 -11.29
N LEU A 308 3.06 -14.52 -11.57
CA LEU A 308 3.81 -15.47 -12.40
C LEU A 308 3.98 -16.83 -11.72
N LEU A 309 4.30 -16.87 -10.42
CA LEU A 309 4.39 -18.12 -9.65
C LEU A 309 3.05 -18.87 -9.65
N THR A 310 1.93 -18.15 -9.56
CA THR A 310 0.58 -18.71 -9.70
C THR A 310 0.38 -19.43 -11.03
N GLN A 311 0.91 -18.89 -12.13
CA GLN A 311 0.80 -19.52 -13.46
C GLN A 311 1.81 -20.66 -13.67
N LEU A 312 3.00 -20.54 -13.11
CA LEU A 312 4.04 -21.57 -13.21
C LEU A 312 3.67 -22.83 -12.43
N ARG A 313 2.92 -22.71 -11.32
CA ARG A 313 2.39 -23.85 -10.53
C ARG A 313 3.48 -24.83 -10.10
N ASN A 314 4.64 -24.30 -9.74
CA ASN A 314 5.79 -25.09 -9.33
C ASN A 314 5.94 -25.03 -7.81
N GLU A 315 6.06 -26.19 -7.18
CA GLU A 315 6.19 -26.32 -5.73
C GLU A 315 7.42 -25.61 -5.15
N LYS A 316 8.48 -25.43 -5.95
CA LYS A 316 9.69 -24.72 -5.55
C LYS A 316 9.47 -23.23 -5.31
N GLY A 317 8.36 -22.67 -5.80
CA GLY A 317 7.97 -21.27 -5.55
C GLY A 317 7.39 -21.04 -4.14
N LEU A 318 7.00 -22.10 -3.43
CA LEU A 318 6.31 -21.98 -2.14
C LEU A 318 7.13 -21.22 -1.09
N ASP A 319 8.44 -21.49 -1.00
CA ASP A 319 9.29 -20.85 0.01
C ASP A 319 9.36 -19.33 -0.16
N ALA A 320 9.40 -18.85 -1.42
CA ALA A 320 9.39 -17.42 -1.73
C ALA A 320 8.03 -16.78 -1.39
N LEU A 321 6.92 -17.46 -1.67
CA LEU A 321 5.58 -16.99 -1.30
C LEU A 321 5.42 -16.92 0.23
N LEU A 322 5.87 -17.95 0.95
CA LEU A 322 5.85 -17.93 2.41
C LEU A 322 6.74 -16.83 2.98
N GLU A 323 7.86 -16.49 2.33
CA GLU A 323 8.69 -15.35 2.75
C GLU A 323 8.00 -14.00 2.55
N ILE A 324 7.30 -13.81 1.44
CA ILE A 324 6.45 -12.63 1.21
C ILE A 324 5.39 -12.51 2.31
N MET A 325 4.80 -13.62 2.71
CA MET A 325 3.77 -13.63 3.75
C MET A 325 4.30 -13.41 5.16
N ARG A 326 5.63 -13.44 5.38
CA ARG A 326 6.22 -13.14 6.68
C ARG A 326 6.38 -11.65 6.95
N GLN A 327 6.07 -10.79 5.97
CA GLN A 327 6.26 -9.34 6.06
C GLN A 327 5.08 -8.65 6.80
N ASP A 328 5.19 -7.34 7.03
CA ASP A 328 4.24 -6.52 7.80
C ASP A 328 3.21 -5.78 6.93
N ASP A 329 2.38 -4.94 7.56
CA ASP A 329 1.35 -4.14 6.89
C ASP A 329 1.96 -3.12 5.91
N ASP A 330 3.06 -2.47 6.27
CA ASP A 330 3.76 -1.53 5.37
C ASP A 330 4.24 -2.23 4.08
N PHE A 331 4.68 -3.48 4.20
CA PHE A 331 5.02 -4.30 3.05
C PHE A 331 3.79 -4.62 2.19
N ILE A 332 2.65 -4.96 2.79
CA ILE A 332 1.39 -5.22 2.08
C ILE A 332 0.98 -3.97 1.30
N ASP A 333 0.88 -2.84 2.00
CA ASP A 333 0.43 -1.57 1.45
C ASP A 333 1.31 -1.12 0.29
N TYR A 334 2.63 -1.26 0.42
CA TYR A 334 3.57 -0.87 -0.63
C TYR A 334 3.56 -1.83 -1.83
N HIS A 335 3.59 -3.15 -1.60
CA HIS A 335 3.79 -4.11 -2.71
C HIS A 335 2.50 -4.58 -3.37
N PHE A 336 1.37 -4.49 -2.68
CA PHE A 336 0.10 -5.05 -3.14
C PHE A 336 -1.06 -4.06 -3.02
N GLY A 337 -1.08 -3.23 -1.98
CA GLY A 337 -2.26 -2.48 -1.58
C GLY A 337 -3.47 -3.40 -1.41
N ASP A 338 -4.65 -2.93 -1.83
CA ASP A 338 -5.91 -3.67 -1.69
C ASP A 338 -6.01 -4.94 -2.56
N ILE A 339 -5.04 -5.21 -3.44
CA ILE A 339 -5.04 -6.39 -4.33
C ILE A 339 -4.55 -7.65 -3.62
N MET A 340 -3.86 -7.55 -2.47
CA MET A 340 -3.26 -8.69 -1.77
C MET A 340 -4.23 -9.88 -1.59
N PRO A 341 -5.47 -9.69 -1.07
CA PRO A 341 -6.41 -10.80 -0.85
C PRO A 341 -6.94 -11.44 -2.14
N GLU A 342 -6.73 -10.81 -3.30
CA GLU A 342 -7.17 -11.36 -4.59
C GLU A 342 -6.14 -12.29 -5.23
N VAL A 343 -4.87 -12.26 -4.80
CA VAL A 343 -3.75 -12.93 -5.50
C VAL A 343 -2.99 -13.94 -4.65
N MET A 344 -2.90 -13.76 -3.32
CA MET A 344 -1.96 -14.52 -2.49
C MET A 344 -2.38 -15.98 -2.28
N HIS A 345 -3.62 -16.24 -1.87
CA HIS A 345 -4.15 -17.61 -1.71
C HIS A 345 -4.10 -18.44 -3.00
N GLN A 346 -4.25 -17.80 -4.17
CA GLN A 346 -4.15 -18.48 -5.47
C GLN A 346 -2.72 -18.95 -5.74
N ALA A 347 -1.72 -18.14 -5.39
CA ALA A 347 -0.32 -18.49 -5.51
C ALA A 347 0.04 -19.62 -4.53
N LEU A 348 -0.42 -19.53 -3.28
CA LEU A 348 -0.25 -20.59 -2.28
C LEU A 348 -0.91 -21.89 -2.69
N TYR A 349 -2.11 -21.84 -3.28
CA TYR A 349 -2.76 -23.02 -3.83
C TYR A 349 -1.95 -23.60 -5.00
N ALA A 350 -1.50 -22.76 -5.94
CA ALA A 350 -0.76 -23.18 -7.12
C ALA A 350 0.59 -23.84 -6.79
N CYS A 351 1.29 -23.35 -5.78
CA CYS A 351 2.62 -23.83 -5.39
C CYS A 351 2.64 -24.74 -4.16
N GLY A 352 1.59 -24.73 -3.32
CA GLY A 352 1.65 -25.28 -1.96
C GLY A 352 0.57 -26.27 -1.59
N LYS A 353 -0.45 -26.50 -2.43
CA LYS A 353 -1.60 -27.36 -2.08
C LYS A 353 -1.26 -28.79 -1.64
N ASP A 354 -0.11 -29.31 -2.04
CA ASP A 354 0.34 -30.66 -1.70
C ASP A 354 1.41 -30.67 -0.59
N ASN A 355 1.84 -29.50 -0.11
CA ASN A 355 2.80 -29.33 0.99
C ASN A 355 2.13 -28.73 2.23
N ILE A 356 1.10 -29.43 2.73
CA ILE A 356 0.38 -29.06 3.95
C ILE A 356 1.31 -28.83 5.17
N PRO A 357 2.37 -29.62 5.40
CA PRO A 357 3.27 -29.39 6.54
C PRO A 357 3.96 -28.02 6.52
N ALA A 358 4.32 -27.49 5.35
CA ALA A 358 4.92 -26.16 5.25
C ALA A 358 3.90 -25.05 5.55
N LEU A 359 2.66 -25.20 5.04
CA LEU A 359 1.56 -24.27 5.30
C LEU A 359 1.18 -24.27 6.80
N GLU A 360 1.03 -25.44 7.43
CA GLU A 360 0.76 -25.53 8.87
C GLU A 360 1.91 -24.92 9.69
N LYS A 361 3.18 -25.21 9.35
CA LYS A 361 4.31 -24.62 10.04
C LYS A 361 4.24 -23.08 10.04
N TYR A 362 3.95 -22.48 8.88
CA TYR A 362 3.79 -21.03 8.78
C TYR A 362 2.59 -20.55 9.61
N LEU A 363 1.43 -21.20 9.47
CA LEU A 363 0.18 -20.84 10.15
C LEU A 363 0.30 -20.81 11.69
N TYR A 364 1.03 -21.75 12.26
CA TYR A 364 1.23 -21.87 13.71
C TYR A 364 2.44 -21.08 14.23
N THR A 365 3.15 -20.33 13.38
CA THR A 365 4.28 -19.50 13.83
C THR A 365 3.77 -18.13 14.34
N PRO A 366 4.13 -17.74 15.58
CA PRO A 366 3.74 -16.44 16.13
C PRO A 366 4.49 -15.27 15.48
N GLY A 367 3.95 -14.07 15.64
CA GLY A 367 4.59 -12.82 15.23
C GLY A 367 4.48 -12.49 13.73
N TYR A 368 3.59 -13.15 13.00
CA TYR A 368 3.29 -12.85 11.59
C TYR A 368 2.04 -12.01 11.44
N ASN A 369 1.97 -11.28 10.33
CA ASN A 369 0.85 -10.43 9.98
C ASN A 369 -0.44 -11.25 9.77
N THR A 370 -1.57 -10.74 10.26
CA THR A 370 -2.86 -11.45 10.23
C THR A 370 -3.46 -11.56 8.84
N TYR A 371 -3.36 -10.52 8.01
CA TYR A 371 -3.88 -10.52 6.63
C TYR A 371 -3.08 -11.44 5.71
N PHE A 372 -1.77 -11.59 5.93
CA PHE A 372 -1.04 -12.67 5.28
C PHE A 372 -1.39 -14.03 5.89
N ARG A 373 -1.52 -14.15 7.22
CA ARG A 373 -1.76 -15.44 7.87
C ARG A 373 -3.06 -16.11 7.41
N GLU A 374 -4.13 -15.34 7.28
CA GLU A 374 -5.47 -15.83 6.91
C GLU A 374 -5.54 -16.42 5.49
N GLN A 375 -4.58 -16.07 4.62
CA GLN A 375 -4.47 -16.63 3.27
C GLN A 375 -4.21 -18.16 3.26
N VAL A 376 -3.69 -18.73 4.36
CA VAL A 376 -3.54 -20.19 4.50
C VAL A 376 -4.89 -20.89 4.68
N PRO A 377 -5.76 -20.52 5.65
CA PRO A 377 -7.15 -20.95 5.69
C PRO A 377 -7.89 -20.78 4.36
N GLU A 378 -7.72 -19.65 3.67
CA GLU A 378 -8.33 -19.44 2.35
C GLU A 378 -7.83 -20.46 1.32
N THR A 379 -6.52 -20.73 1.32
CA THR A 379 -5.91 -21.77 0.48
C THR A 379 -6.50 -23.15 0.77
N TYR A 380 -6.74 -23.49 2.04
CA TYR A 380 -7.40 -24.74 2.42
C TYR A 380 -8.81 -24.84 1.83
N ALA A 381 -9.60 -23.77 1.90
CA ALA A 381 -10.90 -23.72 1.25
C ALA A 381 -10.77 -23.92 -0.27
N MET A 382 -9.81 -23.24 -0.91
CA MET A 382 -9.53 -23.41 -2.34
C MET A 382 -9.17 -24.87 -2.70
N ILE A 383 -8.43 -25.58 -1.85
CA ILE A 383 -8.15 -27.02 -2.02
C ILE A 383 -9.44 -27.83 -1.99
N ALA A 384 -10.32 -27.62 -1.01
CA ALA A 384 -11.58 -28.35 -0.93
C ALA A 384 -12.50 -28.09 -2.14
N PHE A 385 -12.55 -26.84 -2.64
CA PHE A 385 -13.34 -26.48 -3.81
C PHE A 385 -12.84 -27.11 -5.11
N ASN A 386 -11.52 -27.10 -5.33
CA ASN A 386 -10.92 -27.62 -6.56
C ASN A 386 -10.66 -29.14 -6.51
N HIS A 387 -10.57 -29.71 -5.30
CA HIS A 387 -10.37 -31.13 -5.05
C HIS A 387 -11.41 -31.66 -4.06
N PRO A 388 -12.66 -31.89 -4.48
CA PRO A 388 -13.73 -32.35 -3.58
C PRO A 388 -13.38 -33.64 -2.81
N GLY A 389 -12.55 -34.53 -3.39
CA GLY A 389 -12.06 -35.73 -2.72
C GLY A 389 -11.10 -35.48 -1.54
N ARG A 390 -10.59 -34.25 -1.39
CA ARG A 390 -9.76 -33.80 -0.26
C ARG A 390 -10.57 -33.03 0.79
N ARG A 391 -11.90 -32.92 0.65
CA ARG A 391 -12.72 -32.17 1.62
C ARG A 391 -12.54 -32.66 3.05
N GLU A 392 -12.57 -33.98 3.28
CA GLU A 392 -12.44 -34.53 4.64
C GLU A 392 -11.08 -34.19 5.28
N GLU A 393 -9.99 -34.24 4.49
CA GLU A 393 -8.66 -33.81 4.91
C GLU A 393 -8.67 -32.33 5.30
N VAL A 394 -9.30 -31.47 4.49
CA VAL A 394 -9.40 -30.04 4.75
C VAL A 394 -10.26 -29.74 5.99
N ILE A 395 -11.40 -30.41 6.17
CA ILE A 395 -12.23 -30.27 7.38
C ILE A 395 -11.41 -30.62 8.62
N GLU A 396 -10.55 -31.63 8.56
CA GLU A 396 -9.67 -32.00 9.67
C GLU A 396 -8.55 -30.96 9.89
N LEU A 397 -8.04 -30.30 8.85
CA LEU A 397 -7.13 -29.15 8.99
C LEU A 397 -7.79 -28.01 9.77
N PHE A 398 -9.01 -27.62 9.38
CA PHE A 398 -9.77 -26.58 10.07
C PHE A 398 -10.14 -26.99 11.50
N ARG A 399 -10.52 -28.26 11.74
CA ARG A 399 -10.79 -28.77 13.09
C ARG A 399 -9.61 -28.55 14.02
N ARG A 400 -8.41 -28.96 13.59
CA ARG A 400 -7.18 -28.76 14.39
C ARG A 400 -6.91 -27.28 14.64
N LEU A 401 -7.08 -26.45 13.61
CA LEU A 401 -6.93 -25.00 13.73
C LEU A 401 -7.88 -24.43 14.79
N LEU A 402 -9.19 -24.63 14.64
CA LEU A 402 -10.21 -24.12 15.57
C LEU A 402 -9.98 -24.60 17.01
N VAL A 403 -9.71 -25.90 17.21
CA VAL A 403 -9.44 -26.47 18.53
C VAL A 403 -8.21 -25.80 19.17
N SER A 404 -7.14 -25.60 18.41
CA SER A 404 -5.92 -24.95 18.92
C SER A 404 -6.13 -23.45 19.24
N MET A 405 -7.03 -22.78 18.52
CA MET A 405 -7.27 -21.34 18.68
C MET A 405 -7.98 -21.02 19.99
N VAL A 406 -8.79 -21.93 20.54
CA VAL A 406 -9.49 -21.72 21.81
C VAL A 406 -8.54 -21.31 22.94
N SER A 407 -7.35 -21.90 23.02
CA SER A 407 -6.34 -21.53 24.01
C SER A 407 -5.41 -20.41 23.56
N ARG A 408 -5.19 -20.24 22.25
CA ARG A 408 -4.22 -19.27 21.71
C ARG A 408 -4.79 -17.86 21.51
N LEU A 409 -6.09 -17.74 21.24
CA LEU A 409 -6.75 -16.45 20.99
C LEU A 409 -6.65 -15.48 22.17
N PRO A 410 -6.91 -15.89 23.43
CA PRO A 410 -6.75 -14.97 24.57
C PRO A 410 -5.32 -14.47 24.76
N GLU A 411 -4.33 -15.20 24.27
CA GLU A 411 -2.91 -14.86 24.34
C GLU A 411 -2.37 -14.23 23.05
N GLN A 412 -3.21 -14.09 22.02
CA GLN A 412 -2.85 -13.59 20.69
C GLN A 412 -1.64 -14.31 20.08
N ASN A 413 -1.57 -15.63 20.22
CA ASN A 413 -0.39 -16.43 19.89
C ASN A 413 -0.56 -17.17 18.55
N ALA A 414 0.02 -16.64 17.49
CA ALA A 414 -0.19 -17.12 16.12
C ALA A 414 -1.67 -17.10 15.67
N CYS A 415 -2.47 -16.20 16.24
CA CYS A 415 -3.87 -15.91 15.88
C CYS A 415 -4.38 -14.72 16.69
N ASP A 416 -5.37 -14.01 16.14
CA ASP A 416 -6.13 -12.96 16.84
C ASP A 416 -7.61 -12.99 16.42
N GLY A 417 -8.41 -12.05 16.93
CA GLY A 417 -9.85 -12.01 16.71
C GLY A 417 -10.25 -11.82 15.24
N THR A 418 -9.49 -11.02 14.48
CA THR A 418 -9.70 -10.79 13.06
C THR A 418 -9.36 -12.05 12.25
N PHE A 419 -8.22 -12.68 12.53
CA PHE A 419 -7.85 -13.96 11.93
C PHE A 419 -8.91 -15.05 12.18
N ALA A 420 -9.43 -15.12 13.40
CA ALA A 420 -10.53 -16.03 13.76
C ALA A 420 -11.77 -15.78 12.92
N ALA A 421 -12.18 -14.51 12.80
CA ALA A 421 -13.36 -14.16 12.05
C ALA A 421 -13.20 -14.47 10.55
N LEU A 422 -12.09 -14.09 9.92
CA LEU A 422 -11.82 -14.41 8.52
C LEU A 422 -11.79 -15.93 8.26
N THR A 423 -11.23 -16.70 9.20
CA THR A 423 -11.28 -18.18 9.13
C THR A 423 -12.73 -18.70 9.10
N LEU A 424 -13.64 -18.11 9.87
CA LEU A 424 -15.06 -18.48 9.87
C LEU A 424 -15.76 -18.14 8.55
N CYS A 425 -15.38 -17.05 7.86
CA CYS A 425 -15.90 -16.75 6.51
C CYS A 425 -15.70 -17.94 5.56
N TYR A 426 -14.50 -18.54 5.57
CA TYR A 426 -14.20 -19.68 4.72
C TYR A 426 -15.01 -20.92 5.09
N LEU A 427 -15.32 -21.12 6.37
CA LEU A 427 -16.18 -22.21 6.82
C LEU A 427 -17.64 -22.04 6.41
N ILE A 428 -18.13 -20.80 6.38
CA ILE A 428 -19.44 -20.44 5.81
C ILE A 428 -19.47 -20.81 4.33
N GLU A 429 -18.49 -20.35 3.54
CA GLU A 429 -18.43 -20.63 2.11
C GLU A 429 -18.31 -22.15 1.82
N MET A 430 -17.61 -22.88 2.69
CA MET A 430 -17.44 -24.33 2.60
C MET A 430 -18.62 -25.15 3.12
N GLU A 431 -19.68 -24.52 3.64
CA GLU A 431 -20.84 -25.18 4.25
C GLU A 431 -20.39 -26.21 5.32
N ALA A 432 -19.43 -25.84 6.17
CA ALA A 432 -18.72 -26.75 7.08
C ALA A 432 -19.51 -27.11 8.35
N THR A 433 -20.69 -27.73 8.18
CA THR A 433 -21.57 -28.16 9.29
C THR A 433 -20.87 -29.10 10.30
N GLU A 434 -19.83 -29.81 9.86
CA GLU A 434 -19.02 -30.74 10.65
C GLU A 434 -18.20 -30.06 11.76
N LEU A 435 -18.07 -28.73 11.71
CA LEU A 435 -17.23 -27.91 12.61
C LEU A 435 -18.05 -27.02 13.55
N ILE A 436 -19.38 -27.13 13.56
CA ILE A 436 -20.26 -26.33 14.43
C ILE A 436 -19.85 -26.42 15.93
N PRO A 437 -19.50 -27.59 16.50
CA PRO A 437 -19.06 -27.67 17.90
C PRO A 437 -17.80 -26.82 18.17
N GLU A 438 -16.83 -26.87 17.28
CA GLU A 438 -15.56 -26.12 17.37
C GLU A 438 -15.78 -24.62 17.17
N ILE A 439 -16.68 -24.22 16.26
CA ILE A 439 -17.08 -22.82 16.08
C ILE A 439 -17.70 -22.26 17.37
N LYS A 440 -18.60 -23.00 18.01
CA LYS A 440 -19.19 -22.59 19.30
C LYS A 440 -18.14 -22.44 20.38
N ALA A 441 -17.17 -23.35 20.44
CA ALA A 441 -16.06 -23.27 21.40
C ALA A 441 -15.17 -22.04 21.13
N LEU A 442 -14.94 -21.69 19.86
CA LEU A 442 -14.20 -20.50 19.48
C LEU A 442 -14.91 -19.21 19.94
N PHE A 443 -16.22 -19.09 19.68
CA PHE A 443 -16.99 -17.92 20.14
C PHE A 443 -17.07 -17.81 21.67
N ALA A 444 -17.06 -18.95 22.38
CA ALA A 444 -17.06 -18.97 23.84
C ALA A 444 -15.80 -18.35 24.48
N THR A 445 -14.72 -18.16 23.71
CA THR A 445 -13.54 -17.38 24.16
C THR A 445 -13.85 -15.91 24.40
N GLY A 446 -14.87 -15.36 23.72
CA GLY A 446 -15.15 -13.93 23.70
C GLY A 446 -14.14 -13.11 22.90
N CYS A 447 -13.26 -13.75 22.12
CA CYS A 447 -12.16 -13.11 21.41
C CYS A 447 -12.35 -13.01 19.88
N VAL A 448 -13.46 -13.49 19.33
CA VAL A 448 -13.73 -13.45 17.86
C VAL A 448 -14.25 -12.07 17.46
N ASP A 449 -13.67 -11.46 16.43
CA ASP A 449 -14.11 -10.16 15.91
C ASP A 449 -15.46 -10.28 15.19
N ARG A 450 -16.51 -9.84 15.88
CA ARG A 450 -17.89 -9.93 15.39
C ARG A 450 -18.20 -8.92 14.30
N SER A 451 -17.38 -7.88 14.13
CA SER A 451 -17.57 -6.89 13.07
C SER A 451 -17.36 -7.48 11.67
N VAL A 452 -16.61 -8.59 11.58
CA VAL A 452 -16.27 -9.25 10.31
C VAL A 452 -17.28 -10.35 9.95
N THR A 453 -17.66 -11.22 10.88
CA THR A 453 -18.52 -12.40 10.60
C THR A 453 -19.88 -12.41 11.28
N GLY A 454 -20.18 -11.43 12.13
CA GLY A 454 -21.35 -11.47 12.99
C GLY A 454 -21.18 -12.39 14.20
N ASP A 455 -22.29 -12.75 14.83
CA ASP A 455 -22.29 -13.59 16.01
C ASP A 455 -22.33 -15.10 15.69
N CYS A 456 -22.20 -15.93 16.73
CA CYS A 456 -22.18 -17.38 16.58
C CYS A 456 -23.44 -17.95 15.91
N ASP A 457 -24.60 -17.37 16.19
CA ASP A 457 -25.86 -17.88 15.64
C ASP A 457 -25.99 -17.50 14.16
N THR A 458 -25.50 -16.32 13.79
CA THR A 458 -25.40 -15.84 12.40
C THR A 458 -24.46 -16.73 11.59
N VAL A 459 -23.24 -17.01 12.10
CA VAL A 459 -22.29 -17.89 11.42
C VAL A 459 -22.86 -19.30 11.22
N ILE A 460 -23.51 -19.88 12.24
CA ILE A 460 -24.13 -21.22 12.12
C ILE A 460 -25.30 -21.20 11.13
N HIS A 461 -26.11 -20.14 11.15
CA HIS A 461 -27.18 -19.96 10.18
C HIS A 461 -26.65 -19.88 8.75
N ASP A 462 -25.59 -19.11 8.52
CA ASP A 462 -25.03 -18.88 7.19
C ASP A 462 -24.33 -20.13 6.63
N ILE A 463 -23.70 -20.93 7.49
CA ILE A 463 -23.22 -22.28 7.14
C ILE A 463 -24.37 -23.17 6.64
N ALA A 464 -25.56 -23.06 7.24
CA ALA A 464 -26.72 -23.87 6.86
C ALA A 464 -27.42 -23.35 5.59
N ASP A 465 -27.39 -22.05 5.32
CA ASP A 465 -28.03 -21.42 4.14
C ASP A 465 -27.15 -21.51 2.87
N GLY A 466 -25.83 -21.63 3.02
CA GLY A 466 -24.80 -22.14 2.09
C GLY A 466 -24.66 -21.52 0.68
N SER A 467 -25.77 -21.41 -0.04
CA SER A 467 -25.83 -20.97 -1.44
C SER A 467 -25.60 -19.48 -1.68
N LYS A 468 -25.86 -18.62 -0.69
CA LYS A 468 -25.78 -17.16 -0.85
C LYS A 468 -24.37 -16.59 -0.78
N PHE A 469 -23.46 -17.26 -0.07
CA PHE A 469 -22.12 -16.75 0.24
C PHE A 469 -21.04 -17.38 -0.65
N ARG A 470 -21.41 -18.32 -1.53
CA ARG A 470 -20.45 -19.08 -2.32
C ARG A 470 -19.83 -18.24 -3.44
N ASN A 471 -18.63 -17.72 -3.21
CA ASN A 471 -17.86 -17.03 -4.24
C ASN A 471 -17.01 -18.00 -5.08
N VAL A 472 -17.64 -18.64 -6.08
CA VAL A 472 -16.97 -19.64 -6.94
C VAL A 472 -15.81 -19.05 -7.76
N ASN A 473 -15.78 -17.74 -7.99
CA ASN A 473 -14.70 -17.10 -8.75
C ASN A 473 -13.43 -16.92 -7.91
N ARG A 474 -13.56 -16.71 -6.60
CA ARG A 474 -12.45 -16.57 -5.64
C ARG A 474 -11.52 -17.79 -5.63
N TYR A 475 -12.07 -18.98 -5.87
CA TYR A 475 -11.36 -20.26 -5.83
C TYR A 475 -10.87 -20.76 -7.19
N LYS A 476 -10.69 -19.88 -8.17
CA LYS A 476 -10.11 -20.24 -9.48
C LYS A 476 -8.72 -19.66 -9.60
N ILE A 477 -7.84 -20.38 -10.29
CA ILE A 477 -6.58 -19.77 -10.75
C ILE A 477 -6.95 -18.78 -11.86
N PRO A 478 -6.59 -17.49 -11.74
CA PRO A 478 -6.96 -16.48 -12.69
C PRO A 478 -6.15 -16.61 -13.99
N ASP A 479 -6.65 -15.96 -15.03
CA ASP A 479 -5.94 -15.80 -16.30
C ASP A 479 -5.01 -14.58 -16.18
N ILE A 480 -3.70 -14.81 -16.15
CA ILE A 480 -2.70 -13.75 -15.96
C ILE A 480 -2.83 -12.61 -16.98
N TYR A 481 -3.27 -12.89 -18.21
CA TYR A 481 -3.44 -11.85 -19.22
C TYR A 481 -4.60 -10.90 -18.87
N LYS A 482 -5.68 -11.45 -18.30
CA LYS A 482 -6.82 -10.66 -17.84
C LYS A 482 -6.47 -9.85 -16.61
N GLU A 483 -5.78 -10.46 -15.64
CA GLU A 483 -5.35 -9.74 -14.43
C GLU A 483 -4.39 -8.61 -14.77
N THR A 484 -3.42 -8.86 -15.64
CA THR A 484 -2.48 -7.81 -16.06
C THR A 484 -3.18 -6.67 -16.81
N ALA A 485 -4.18 -6.98 -17.64
CA ALA A 485 -4.99 -5.94 -18.29
C ALA A 485 -5.85 -5.15 -17.29
N ARG A 486 -6.44 -5.82 -16.29
CA ARG A 486 -7.20 -5.20 -15.20
C ARG A 486 -6.32 -4.27 -14.37
N LEU A 487 -5.11 -4.70 -14.00
CA LEU A 487 -4.13 -3.87 -13.29
C LEU A 487 -3.78 -2.61 -14.08
N ARG A 488 -3.48 -2.73 -15.38
CA ARG A 488 -3.19 -1.57 -16.22
C ARG A 488 -4.35 -0.59 -16.27
N GLN A 489 -5.58 -1.09 -16.38
CA GLN A 489 -6.77 -0.24 -16.38
C GLN A 489 -6.98 0.46 -15.04
N TRP A 490 -6.78 -0.25 -13.93
CA TRP A 490 -6.88 0.34 -12.59
C TRP A 490 -5.84 1.45 -12.38
N TRP A 491 -4.59 1.22 -12.77
CA TRP A 491 -3.52 2.21 -12.73
C TRP A 491 -3.80 3.43 -13.61
N ALA A 492 -4.35 3.22 -14.82
CA ALA A 492 -4.70 4.30 -15.74
C ALA A 492 -5.85 5.18 -15.22
N ASN A 493 -6.72 4.63 -14.37
CA ASN A 493 -7.82 5.38 -13.74
C ASN A 493 -7.39 6.09 -12.43
N ALA A 494 -6.21 5.74 -11.90
CA ALA A 494 -5.64 6.34 -10.68
C ALA A 494 -4.66 7.50 -10.98
N GLN A 495 -4.41 7.79 -12.25
CA GLN A 495 -3.66 8.95 -12.76
C GLN A 495 -4.63 9.96 -13.36
#